data_AF-A0A183JLT3-F1
#
_entry.id   AF-A0A183JLT3-F1
#
_cell.length_a   1.000
_cell.length_b   1.000
_cell.length_c   1.000
_cell.angle_alpha   90.00
_cell.angle_beta   90.00
_cell.angle_gamma   90.00
#
_symmetry.space_group_name_H-M   'P 1'
#
loop_
_entity.id
_entity.type
_entity.pdbx_description
1 polymer ?
#
loop_
_entity_poly.entity_id
_entity_poly.type
_entity_poly.pdbx_seq_one_letter_code
_entity_poly.pdbx_strand_id
1 'polypeptide(L)'
;MTVVQCYFGEKLTQNTDQLPKLKDLNHRIGHRFVHGVAINSSYTSRIPDKPGELPQQLGNKTECALLGFVRHLGVNYENIRERWPQESLVKVFTFNSLRKSMSTVIKNLEPDRPGYTVFTKGASEMVLKKCSFILDANGEPKPFSKSHQDNLVRDVIEQMASNGLRTIGIAYKSYIDPKFDF
;
A
#
# COMPACT_ATOMS: atom_id res chain seq x y z
N MET A 1 -0.63 7.83 14.87
CA MET A 1 0.18 6.67 14.43
C MET A 1 1.02 7.10 13.25
N THR A 2 2.23 6.61 13.09
CA THR A 2 3.13 6.92 11.97
C THR A 2 3.75 5.64 11.43
N VAL A 3 4.23 5.67 10.19
CA VAL A 3 5.08 4.61 9.65
C VAL A 3 6.51 4.89 10.12
N VAL A 4 7.14 3.89 10.72
CA VAL A 4 8.51 3.99 11.26
C VAL A 4 9.48 3.03 10.58
N GLN A 5 8.97 1.99 9.93
CA GLN A 5 9.73 0.96 9.23
C GLN A 5 8.91 0.51 8.01
N CYS A 6 9.58 0.10 6.94
CA CYS A 6 8.96 -0.49 5.76
C CYS A 6 9.85 -1.55 5.13
N TYR A 7 9.23 -2.49 4.42
CA TYR A 7 9.92 -3.47 3.58
C TYR A 7 9.48 -3.28 2.13
N PHE A 8 10.42 -2.89 1.26
CA PHE A 8 10.18 -2.74 -0.18
C PHE A 8 11.36 -3.29 -0.97
N GLY A 9 11.08 -4.00 -2.07
CA GLY A 9 12.12 -4.45 -2.99
C GLY A 9 13.26 -5.20 -2.30
N GLU A 10 12.92 -6.14 -1.40
CA GLU A 10 13.87 -6.94 -0.62
C GLU A 10 14.70 -6.15 0.42
N LYS A 11 14.33 -4.89 0.73
CA LYS A 11 15.00 -4.04 1.71
C LYS A 11 14.09 -3.66 2.87
N LEU A 12 14.49 -4.01 4.10
CA LEU A 12 13.89 -3.55 5.35
C LEU A 12 14.57 -2.27 5.85
N THR A 13 13.80 -1.27 6.24
CA THR A 13 14.29 -0.10 6.98
C THR A 13 14.12 -0.30 8.49
N GLN A 14 15.04 0.24 9.29
CA GLN A 14 15.06 0.03 10.74
C GLN A 14 14.43 1.16 11.54
N ASN A 15 14.33 2.36 10.97
CA ASN A 15 13.76 3.53 11.66
C ASN A 15 13.29 4.60 10.65
N THR A 16 12.74 5.68 11.19
CA THR A 16 12.18 6.81 10.43
C THR A 16 13.20 7.50 9.54
N ASP A 17 14.47 7.53 9.94
CA ASP A 17 15.54 8.23 9.22
C ASP A 17 15.97 7.46 7.97
N GLN A 18 15.72 6.15 7.95
CA GLN A 18 16.00 5.27 6.82
C GLN A 18 14.80 5.09 5.88
N LEU A 19 13.67 5.75 6.15
CA LEU A 19 12.51 5.67 5.25
C LEU A 19 12.86 6.25 3.88
N PRO A 20 12.50 5.56 2.78
CA PRO A 20 12.85 6.00 1.43
C PRO A 20 12.06 7.24 1.05
N LYS A 21 12.58 8.01 0.10
CA LYS A 21 11.80 8.92 -0.75
C LYS A 21 11.35 8.19 -2.00
N LEU A 22 10.40 8.76 -2.75
CA LEU A 22 9.90 8.13 -3.98
C LEU A 22 11.03 7.86 -4.99
N LYS A 23 12.02 8.75 -5.08
CA LYS A 23 13.19 8.61 -5.97
C LYS A 23 14.11 7.43 -5.62
N ASP A 24 14.04 6.94 -4.38
CA ASP A 24 14.86 5.83 -3.89
C ASP A 24 14.18 4.47 -4.14
N LEU A 25 12.92 4.49 -4.60
CA LEU A 25 12.14 3.31 -4.93
C LEU A 25 12.11 3.10 -6.45
N ASN A 26 12.06 1.84 -6.87
CA ASN A 26 11.68 1.53 -8.24
C ASN A 26 10.31 2.14 -8.57
N HIS A 27 10.18 2.74 -9.76
CA HIS A 27 8.99 3.45 -10.20
C HIS A 27 7.70 2.61 -10.08
N ARG A 28 7.75 1.30 -10.37
CA ARG A 28 6.57 0.42 -10.26
C ARG A 28 6.17 0.21 -8.81
N ILE A 29 7.13 -0.02 -7.91
CA ILE A 29 6.86 -0.20 -6.48
C ILE A 29 6.25 1.07 -5.91
N GLY A 30 6.90 2.22 -6.15
CA GLY A 30 6.43 3.53 -5.70
C GLY A 30 5.03 3.83 -6.23
N HIS A 31 4.82 3.70 -7.55
CA HIS A 31 3.55 3.93 -8.20
C HIS A 31 2.42 3.06 -7.60
N ARG A 32 2.64 1.75 -7.48
CA ARG A 32 1.63 0.81 -6.93
C ARG A 32 1.34 1.09 -5.47
N PHE A 33 2.37 1.42 -4.68
CA PHE A 33 2.21 1.71 -3.26
C PHE A 33 1.41 3.00 -3.02
N VAL A 34 1.80 4.11 -3.64
CA VAL A 34 1.14 5.41 -3.37
C VAL A 34 -0.31 5.42 -3.83
N HIS A 35 -0.60 4.84 -5.00
CA HIS A 35 -1.99 4.69 -5.48
C HIS A 35 -2.77 3.72 -4.59
N GLY A 36 -2.19 2.58 -4.24
CA GLY A 36 -2.83 1.61 -3.37
C GLY A 36 -3.20 2.18 -2.00
N VAL A 37 -2.32 2.97 -1.39
CA VAL A 37 -2.61 3.62 -0.10
C VAL A 37 -3.65 4.73 -0.24
N ALA A 38 -3.50 5.61 -1.23
CA ALA A 38 -4.40 6.76 -1.42
C ALA A 38 -5.85 6.31 -1.72
N ILE A 39 -6.00 5.32 -2.60
CA ILE A 39 -7.29 4.85 -3.12
C ILE A 39 -7.94 3.82 -2.20
N ASN A 40 -7.17 2.90 -1.61
CA ASN A 40 -7.72 1.87 -0.71
C ASN A 40 -7.91 2.37 0.72
N SER A 41 -7.69 3.65 1.01
CA SER A 41 -8.00 4.25 2.32
C SER A 41 -9.30 5.00 2.29
N SER A 42 -10.05 4.97 3.41
CA SER A 42 -11.29 5.73 3.53
C SER A 42 -11.04 7.19 3.15
N TYR A 43 -11.95 7.77 2.36
CA TYR A 43 -11.85 9.17 1.92
C TYR A 43 -12.21 10.14 3.06
N THR A 44 -12.76 9.60 4.16
CA THR A 44 -12.89 10.30 5.44
C THR A 44 -11.58 10.33 6.23
N SER A 45 -10.63 9.43 5.94
CA SER A 45 -9.29 9.47 6.52
C SER A 45 -8.44 10.52 5.82
N ARG A 46 -8.03 11.54 6.58
CA ARG A 46 -7.34 12.73 6.07
C ARG A 46 -6.27 13.21 7.04
N ILE A 47 -5.28 13.91 6.50
CA ILE A 47 -4.25 14.60 7.26
C ILE A 47 -4.27 16.06 6.83
N PRO A 48 -5.11 16.94 7.42
CA PRO A 48 -5.11 18.34 7.03
C PRO A 48 -3.71 18.93 7.17
N ASP A 49 -3.27 19.67 6.15
CA ASP A 49 -2.05 20.47 6.26
C ASP A 49 -2.44 21.84 6.82
N LYS A 50 -1.98 22.11 8.04
CA LYS A 50 -2.24 23.36 8.74
C LYS A 50 -0.90 23.94 9.17
N PRO A 51 -0.40 24.98 8.49
CA PRO A 51 0.87 25.59 8.83
C PRO A 51 0.92 26.00 10.31
N GLY A 52 1.98 25.59 11.01
CA GLY A 52 2.19 25.91 12.43
C GLY A 52 1.46 24.99 13.43
N GLU A 53 0.64 24.05 12.97
CA GLU A 53 0.00 23.05 13.84
C GLU A 53 0.68 21.67 13.69
N LEU A 54 0.58 20.85 14.74
CA LEU A 54 0.98 19.44 14.64
C LEU A 54 0.05 18.70 13.65
N PRO A 55 0.58 17.75 12.85
CA PRO A 55 -0.23 17.01 11.88
C PRO A 55 -1.46 16.35 12.50
N GLN A 56 -2.64 16.85 12.14
CA GLN A 56 -3.90 16.30 12.63
C GLN A 56 -4.29 15.05 11.81
N GLN A 57 -4.65 13.96 12.48
CA GLN A 57 -5.14 12.75 11.82
C GLN A 57 -6.64 12.61 12.04
N LEU A 58 -7.43 12.85 10.98
CA LEU A 58 -8.88 12.70 10.97
C LEU A 58 -9.24 11.33 10.38
N GLY A 59 -10.07 10.54 11.06
CA GLY A 59 -10.44 9.19 10.62
C GLY A 59 -9.58 8.07 11.21
N ASN A 60 -9.42 6.97 10.46
CA ASN A 60 -8.72 5.79 10.94
C ASN A 60 -7.22 6.07 11.08
N LYS A 61 -6.67 5.91 12.29
CA LYS A 61 -5.27 6.25 12.58
C LYS A 61 -4.24 5.45 11.78
N THR A 62 -4.52 4.20 11.41
CA THR A 62 -3.63 3.41 10.55
C THR A 62 -3.66 3.90 9.12
N GLU A 63 -4.83 4.25 8.59
CA GLU A 63 -4.94 4.86 7.27
C GLU A 63 -4.25 6.22 7.21
N CYS A 64 -4.45 7.08 8.21
CA CYS A 64 -3.73 8.35 8.30
C CYS A 64 -2.21 8.15 8.42
N ALA A 65 -1.74 7.11 9.13
CA ALA A 65 -0.30 6.82 9.16
C ALA A 65 0.25 6.51 7.76
N LEU A 66 -0.47 5.69 6.99
CA LEU A 66 -0.09 5.33 5.62
C LEU A 66 -0.17 6.53 4.67
N LEU A 67 -1.24 7.35 4.74
CA LEU A 67 -1.36 8.58 3.96
C LEU A 67 -0.23 9.58 4.30
N GLY A 68 0.19 9.63 5.57
CA GLY A 68 1.31 10.44 6.02
C GLY A 68 2.63 9.94 5.44
N PHE A 69 2.76 8.62 5.26
CA PHE A 69 3.91 8.03 4.59
C PHE A 69 3.91 8.32 3.08
N VAL A 70 2.75 8.36 2.42
CA VAL A 70 2.65 8.82 1.02
C VAL A 70 3.14 10.27 0.88
N ARG A 71 2.79 11.16 1.82
CA ARG A 71 3.34 12.52 1.86
C ARG A 71 4.83 12.54 2.12
N HIS A 72 5.33 11.70 3.04
CA HIS A 72 6.77 11.58 3.30
C HIS A 72 7.55 11.19 2.03
N LEU A 73 6.97 10.35 1.18
CA LEU A 73 7.55 9.97 -0.13
C LEU A 73 7.59 11.14 -1.12
N GLY A 74 6.95 12.28 -0.81
CA GLY A 74 6.88 13.46 -1.67
C GLY A 74 5.63 13.51 -2.55
N VAL A 75 4.62 12.70 -2.26
CA VAL A 75 3.39 12.61 -3.07
C VAL A 75 2.21 13.23 -2.34
N ASN A 76 1.53 14.15 -3.00
CA ASN A 76 0.24 14.65 -2.57
C ASN A 76 -0.84 13.60 -2.91
N TYR A 77 -1.36 12.90 -1.89
CA TYR A 77 -2.34 11.84 -2.10
C TYR A 77 -3.71 12.39 -2.50
N GLU A 78 -4.02 13.65 -2.20
CA GLU A 78 -5.24 14.33 -2.62
C GLU A 78 -5.30 14.42 -4.16
N ASN A 79 -4.19 14.74 -4.83
CA ASN A 79 -4.12 14.75 -6.30
C ASN A 79 -4.38 13.36 -6.94
N ILE A 80 -4.11 12.28 -6.20
CA ILE A 80 -4.49 10.92 -6.63
C ILE A 80 -6.00 10.75 -6.45
N ARG A 81 -6.54 11.14 -5.28
CA ARG A 81 -7.98 11.03 -5.00
C ARG A 81 -8.87 11.91 -5.90
N GLU A 82 -8.35 13.02 -6.42
CA GLU A 82 -9.02 13.83 -7.45
C GLU A 82 -9.16 13.08 -8.78
N ARG A 83 -8.15 12.29 -9.16
CA ARG A 83 -8.18 11.44 -10.37
C ARG A 83 -9.01 10.18 -10.19
N TRP A 84 -9.08 9.65 -8.98
CA TRP A 84 -9.94 8.53 -8.61
C TRP A 84 -10.90 8.95 -7.50
N PRO A 85 -11.93 9.76 -7.79
CA PRO A 85 -12.89 10.18 -6.78
C PRO A 85 -13.74 8.99 -6.30
N GLN A 86 -14.39 9.11 -5.14
CA GLN A 86 -15.05 7.99 -4.47
C GLN A 86 -16.13 7.32 -5.34
N GLU A 87 -16.86 8.11 -6.12
CA GLU A 87 -17.88 7.70 -7.09
C GLU A 87 -17.32 6.94 -8.29
N SER A 88 -16.02 7.08 -8.59
CA SER A 88 -15.34 6.33 -9.67
C SER A 88 -14.92 4.92 -9.25
N LEU A 89 -14.95 4.62 -7.94
CA LEU A 89 -14.53 3.33 -7.40
C LEU A 89 -15.55 2.26 -7.79
N VAL A 90 -15.10 1.20 -8.44
CA VAL A 90 -15.97 0.11 -8.91
C VAL A 90 -16.59 -0.64 -7.73
N LYS A 91 -15.76 -0.93 -6.72
CA LYS A 91 -16.21 -1.63 -5.52
C LYS A 91 -15.27 -1.36 -4.37
N VAL A 92 -15.85 -1.12 -3.20
CA VAL A 92 -15.11 -1.04 -1.94
C VAL A 92 -15.57 -2.19 -1.04
N PHE A 93 -14.62 -3.03 -0.65
CA PHE A 93 -14.77 -4.05 0.38
C PHE A 93 -14.17 -3.49 1.66
N THR A 94 -15.02 -3.02 2.56
CA THR A 94 -14.61 -2.53 3.87
C THR A 94 -13.92 -3.62 4.69
N PHE A 95 -13.23 -3.19 5.75
CA PHE A 95 -12.53 -4.09 6.65
C PHE A 95 -13.48 -5.15 7.21
N ASN A 96 -13.06 -6.40 7.12
CA ASN A 96 -13.80 -7.54 7.65
C ASN A 96 -12.91 -8.30 8.63
N SER A 97 -13.42 -8.58 9.83
CA SER A 97 -12.66 -9.21 10.92
C SER A 97 -12.17 -10.62 10.61
N LEU A 98 -12.90 -11.39 9.78
CA LEU A 98 -12.48 -12.72 9.34
C LEU A 98 -11.34 -12.62 8.31
N ARG A 99 -11.46 -11.70 7.34
CA ARG A 99 -10.43 -11.49 6.30
C ARG A 99 -9.23 -10.70 6.80
N LYS A 100 -9.39 -9.93 7.89
CA LYS A 100 -8.44 -8.96 8.45
C LYS A 100 -7.84 -8.01 7.40
N SER A 101 -8.63 -7.68 6.38
CA SER A 101 -8.22 -6.85 5.26
C SER A 101 -9.40 -6.07 4.68
N MET A 102 -9.10 -5.03 3.93
CA MET A 102 -10.02 -4.28 3.08
C MET A 102 -9.47 -4.17 1.67
N SER A 103 -10.33 -3.92 0.69
CA SER A 103 -9.91 -3.80 -0.71
C SER A 103 -10.76 -2.82 -1.50
N THR A 104 -10.14 -2.14 -2.46
CA THR A 104 -10.82 -1.24 -3.39
C THR A 104 -10.48 -1.64 -4.81
N VAL A 105 -11.50 -1.66 -5.66
CA VAL A 105 -11.40 -1.97 -7.09
C VAL A 105 -11.56 -0.69 -7.90
N ILE A 106 -10.62 -0.44 -8.80
CA ILE A 106 -10.65 0.68 -9.75
C ILE A 106 -10.51 0.17 -11.19
N LYS A 107 -10.87 1.02 -12.16
CA LYS A 107 -10.56 0.81 -13.58
C LYS A 107 -9.34 1.62 -14.00
N ASN A 108 -8.65 1.14 -15.04
CA ASN A 108 -7.68 1.87 -15.85
C ASN A 108 -6.65 2.64 -15.04
N LEU A 109 -6.00 1.96 -14.09
CA LEU A 109 -4.89 2.54 -13.34
C LEU A 109 -3.75 2.97 -14.28
N GLU A 110 -3.49 2.16 -15.31
CA GLU A 110 -2.57 2.49 -16.39
C GLU A 110 -3.39 2.93 -17.61
N PRO A 111 -3.13 4.12 -18.18
CA PRO A 111 -3.83 4.60 -19.38
C PRO A 111 -3.67 3.66 -20.58
N ASP A 112 -2.45 3.14 -20.78
CA ASP A 112 -2.08 2.32 -21.94
C ASP A 112 -2.40 0.83 -21.75
N ARG A 113 -2.96 0.45 -20.59
CA ARG A 113 -3.28 -0.94 -20.25
C ARG A 113 -4.61 -0.98 -19.50
N PRO A 114 -5.74 -0.84 -20.22
CA PRO A 114 -7.06 -0.81 -19.61
C PRO A 114 -7.37 -2.13 -18.91
N GLY A 115 -8.16 -2.04 -17.85
CA GLY A 115 -8.43 -3.18 -16.99
C GLY A 115 -8.86 -2.77 -15.58
N TYR A 116 -8.88 -3.72 -14.68
CA TYR A 116 -9.21 -3.51 -13.27
C TYR A 116 -7.97 -3.68 -12.39
N THR A 117 -7.82 -2.82 -11.39
CA THR A 117 -6.84 -3.04 -10.32
C THR A 117 -7.55 -3.14 -8.99
N VAL A 118 -7.26 -4.21 -8.26
CA VAL A 118 -7.69 -4.42 -6.88
C VAL A 118 -6.53 -4.08 -5.98
N PHE A 119 -6.71 -3.09 -5.11
CA PHE A 119 -5.77 -2.80 -4.03
C PHE A 119 -6.26 -3.42 -2.74
N THR A 120 -5.36 -4.02 -1.97
CA THR A 120 -5.66 -4.66 -0.69
C THR A 120 -4.71 -4.16 0.38
N LYS A 121 -5.25 -3.88 1.57
CA LYS A 121 -4.45 -3.63 2.77
C LYS A 121 -5.05 -4.35 3.97
N GLY A 122 -4.21 -4.81 4.88
CA GLY A 122 -4.66 -5.57 6.05
C GLY A 122 -3.51 -6.03 6.93
N ALA A 123 -3.81 -6.91 7.89
CA ALA A 123 -2.77 -7.57 8.69
C ALA A 123 -1.79 -8.30 7.77
N SER A 124 -0.49 -8.07 7.98
CA SER A 124 0.56 -8.50 7.04
C SER A 124 0.51 -10.00 6.77
N GLU A 125 0.44 -10.83 7.80
CA GLU A 125 0.43 -12.29 7.64
C GLU A 125 -0.81 -12.78 6.88
N MET A 126 -1.93 -12.06 6.97
CA MET A 126 -3.18 -12.42 6.28
C MET A 126 -3.15 -12.02 4.82
N VAL A 127 -2.54 -10.88 4.50
CA VAL A 127 -2.36 -10.41 3.12
C VAL A 127 -1.33 -11.28 2.40
N LEU A 128 -0.18 -11.54 3.03
CA LEU A 128 0.90 -12.35 2.44
C LEU A 128 0.43 -13.75 2.03
N LYS A 129 -0.39 -14.42 2.88
CA LYS A 129 -0.97 -15.74 2.58
C LYS A 129 -1.80 -15.80 1.28
N LYS A 130 -2.24 -14.65 0.77
CA LYS A 130 -3.03 -14.54 -0.46
C LYS A 130 -2.21 -14.09 -1.67
N CYS A 131 -0.93 -13.77 -1.48
CA CYS A 131 -0.06 -13.27 -2.52
C CYS A 131 0.73 -14.42 -3.14
N SER A 132 0.63 -14.58 -4.46
CA SER A 132 1.43 -15.54 -5.23
C SER A 132 2.75 -14.94 -5.72
N PHE A 133 2.87 -13.61 -5.67
CA PHE A 133 4.05 -12.88 -6.14
C PHE A 133 4.41 -11.75 -5.17
N ILE A 134 5.68 -11.37 -5.17
CA ILE A 134 6.24 -10.21 -4.47
C ILE A 134 7.11 -9.43 -5.46
N LEU A 135 7.12 -8.10 -5.36
CA LEU A 135 7.98 -7.28 -6.20
C LEU A 135 9.40 -7.28 -5.65
N ASP A 136 10.38 -7.55 -6.53
CA ASP A 136 11.80 -7.44 -6.22
C ASP A 136 12.29 -5.99 -6.28
N ALA A 137 13.59 -5.77 -6.09
CA ALA A 137 14.21 -4.44 -6.16
C ALA A 137 14.04 -3.75 -7.53
N ASN A 138 13.83 -4.50 -8.61
CA ASN A 138 13.59 -3.99 -9.96
C ASN A 138 12.10 -3.72 -10.23
N GLY A 139 11.22 -3.97 -9.25
CA GLY A 139 9.78 -3.83 -9.41
C GLY A 139 9.17 -4.94 -10.28
N GLU A 140 9.87 -6.06 -10.45
CA GLU A 140 9.39 -7.21 -11.19
C GLU A 140 8.77 -8.26 -10.26
N PRO A 141 7.66 -8.90 -10.65
CA PRO A 141 7.01 -9.91 -9.83
C PRO A 141 7.85 -11.20 -9.81
N LYS A 142 8.33 -11.58 -8.62
CA LYS A 142 8.93 -12.89 -8.35
C LYS A 142 7.93 -13.83 -7.70
N PRO A 143 7.98 -15.15 -8.01
CA PRO A 143 7.18 -16.14 -7.31
C PRO A 143 7.37 -16.06 -5.79
N PHE A 144 6.26 -15.97 -5.07
CA PHE A 144 6.25 -15.83 -3.63
C PHE A 144 5.76 -17.13 -2.99
N SER A 145 6.65 -18.11 -3.00
CA SER A 145 6.40 -19.46 -2.48
C SER A 145 6.02 -19.44 -0.99
N LYS A 146 5.41 -20.52 -0.52
CA LYS A 146 5.05 -20.66 0.89
C LYS A 146 6.26 -20.53 1.83
N SER A 147 7.41 -21.09 1.45
CA SER A 147 8.65 -20.95 2.23
C SER A 147 9.15 -19.50 2.28
N HIS A 148 9.08 -18.77 1.16
CA HIS A 148 9.44 -17.34 1.15
C HIS A 148 8.47 -16.50 1.99
N GLN A 149 7.17 -16.80 1.96
CA GLN A 149 6.17 -16.16 2.83
C GLN A 149 6.49 -16.40 4.31
N ASP A 150 6.77 -17.65 4.68
CA ASP A 150 7.05 -18.02 6.07
C ASP A 150 8.36 -17.39 6.58
N ASN A 151 9.40 -17.33 5.73
CA ASN A 151 10.63 -16.60 6.04
C ASN A 151 10.36 -15.10 6.23
N LEU A 152 9.59 -14.45 5.35
CA LEU A 152 9.30 -13.02 5.48
C LEU A 152 8.45 -12.73 6.73
N VAL A 153 7.55 -13.65 7.11
CA VAL A 153 6.81 -13.54 8.36
C VAL A 153 7.78 -13.59 9.55
N ARG A 154 8.63 -14.61 9.64
CA ARG A 154 9.57 -14.78 10.75
C ARG A 154 10.62 -13.67 10.84
N ASP A 155 11.27 -13.36 9.72
CA ASP A 155 12.48 -12.54 9.69
C ASP A 155 12.17 -11.03 9.65
N VAL A 156 10.96 -10.64 9.23
CA VAL A 156 10.55 -9.23 9.12
C VAL A 156 9.31 -8.94 9.96
N ILE A 157 8.19 -9.62 9.70
CA ILE A 157 6.91 -9.24 10.32
C ILE A 157 6.92 -9.48 11.83
N GLU A 158 7.38 -10.65 12.28
CA GLU A 158 7.45 -11.00 13.70
C GLU A 158 8.45 -10.11 14.43
N GLN A 159 9.58 -9.74 13.79
CA GLN A 159 10.56 -8.80 14.36
C GLN A 159 9.97 -7.38 14.52
N MET A 160 9.21 -6.90 13.54
CA MET A 160 8.49 -5.63 13.66
C MET A 160 7.44 -5.70 14.79
N ALA A 161 6.68 -6.80 14.85
CA ALA A 161 5.62 -6.98 15.83
C ALA A 161 6.16 -7.11 17.27
N SER A 162 7.27 -7.81 17.48
CA SER A 162 7.93 -7.94 18.79
C SER A 162 8.41 -6.58 19.33
N ASN A 163 8.72 -5.64 18.43
CA ASN A 163 9.04 -4.26 18.76
C ASN A 163 7.80 -3.37 18.96
N GLY A 164 6.61 -3.98 19.09
CA GLY A 164 5.35 -3.28 19.34
C GLY A 164 4.75 -2.59 18.11
N LEU A 165 5.28 -2.84 16.91
CA LEU A 165 4.78 -2.20 15.69
C LEU A 165 3.54 -2.91 15.16
N ARG A 166 2.57 -2.12 14.70
CA ARG A 166 1.47 -2.64 13.89
C ARG A 166 1.96 -2.88 12.46
N THR A 167 2.03 -4.14 12.05
CA THR A 167 2.45 -4.50 10.69
C THR A 167 1.25 -4.49 9.74
N ILE A 168 1.41 -3.86 8.57
CA ILE A 168 0.36 -3.80 7.54
C ILE A 168 0.93 -4.28 6.21
N GLY A 169 0.28 -5.28 5.62
CA GLY A 169 0.57 -5.74 4.27
C GLY A 169 -0.20 -4.93 3.24
N ILE A 170 0.47 -4.51 2.16
CA ILE A 170 -0.12 -3.87 0.99
C ILE A 170 0.06 -4.82 -0.20
N ALA A 171 -1.02 -5.08 -0.92
CA ALA A 171 -1.01 -5.93 -2.11
C ALA A 171 -1.87 -5.32 -3.21
N TYR A 172 -1.63 -5.77 -4.44
CA TYR A 172 -2.48 -5.44 -5.57
C TYR A 172 -2.67 -6.65 -6.49
N LYS A 173 -3.72 -6.61 -7.31
CA LYS A 173 -3.93 -7.53 -8.41
C LYS A 173 -4.51 -6.77 -9.60
N SER A 174 -3.88 -6.89 -10.75
CA SER A 174 -4.34 -6.30 -12.01
C SER A 174 -4.99 -7.38 -12.89
N TYR A 175 -6.14 -7.04 -13.45
CA TYR A 175 -6.84 -7.81 -14.47
C TYR A 175 -6.83 -6.96 -15.74
N ILE A 176 -6.07 -7.39 -16.74
CA ILE A 176 -5.93 -6.67 -18.01
C ILE A 176 -7.07 -7.09 -18.92
N ASP A 177 -7.65 -6.15 -19.67
CA ASP A 177 -8.60 -6.51 -20.73
C ASP A 177 -7.85 -7.24 -21.85
N PRO A 178 -8.17 -8.52 -22.14
CA PRO A 178 -7.48 -9.30 -23.18
C PRO A 178 -7.64 -8.74 -24.59
N LYS A 179 -8.48 -7.72 -24.81
CA LYS A 179 -8.59 -7.02 -26.10
C LYS A 179 -7.45 -6.02 -26.37
N PHE A 180 -6.51 -5.87 -25.44
CA PHE A 180 -5.34 -5.00 -25.53
C PHE A 180 -4.04 -5.80 -25.29
N ASP A 181 -3.76 -6.78 -26.13
CA ASP A 181 -2.41 -7.32 -26.31
C ASP A 181 -1.76 -6.60 -27.51
N PHE A 182 -0.52 -6.12 -27.34
CA PHE A 182 0.28 -5.46 -28.39
C PHE A 182 0.84 -6.47 -29.39
#